data_AF-A0A2V2GM24-F1
#
_entry.id   AF-A0A2V2GM24-F1
#
_cell.length_a   1.000
_cell.length_b   1.000
_cell.length_c   1.000
_cell.angle_alpha   90.00
_cell.angle_beta   90.00
_cell.angle_gamma   90.00
#
_symmetry.space_group_name_H-M   'P 1'
#
loop_
_entity.id
_entity.type
_entity.pdbx_description
1 polymer ?
#
loop_
_entity_poly.entity_id
_entity_poly.type
_entity_poly.pdbx_seq_one_letter_code
_entity_poly.pdbx_strand_id
1 'polypeptide(L)'
;MSIDNIINAALSGNTDAQQLLGFYYYNGNEFEKDIQEAIFWYEKAAAQGNDAAMCHLAEHYNETGQYKESVEWYRKYTEERIKWRNKRLNW
;
A
#
# COMPACT_ATOMS: atom_id res chain seq x y z
N MET A 1 -17.47 9.20 8.07
CA MET A 1 -16.29 9.97 7.60
C MET A 1 -16.51 10.27 6.13
N SER A 2 -16.24 11.48 5.65
CA SER A 2 -16.29 11.77 4.21
C SER A 2 -15.11 11.09 3.50
N ILE A 3 -15.29 10.67 2.25
CA ILE A 3 -14.22 10.12 1.40
C ILE A 3 -13.06 11.12 1.27
N ASP A 4 -13.36 12.41 1.19
CA ASP A 4 -12.37 13.48 1.13
C ASP A 4 -11.48 13.52 2.37
N ASN A 5 -12.04 13.22 3.55
CA ASN A 5 -11.27 13.16 4.79
C ASN A 5 -10.29 11.98 4.75
N ILE A 6 -10.69 10.85 4.19
CA ILE A 6 -9.85 9.66 4.05
C ILE A 6 -8.73 9.93 3.05
N ILE A 7 -9.04 10.54 1.90
CA ILE A 7 -8.04 10.96 0.91
C ILE A 7 -7.02 11.90 1.55
N ASN A 8 -7.48 12.96 2.22
CA ASN A 8 -6.58 13.92 2.86
C ASN A 8 -5.72 13.28 3.95
N ALA A 9 -6.27 12.36 4.74
CA ALA A 9 -5.52 11.62 5.75
C ALA A 9 -4.48 10.68 5.12
N ALA A 10 -4.85 9.96 4.05
CA ALA A 10 -3.96 9.06 3.33
C ALA A 10 -2.80 9.81 2.66
N LEU A 11 -3.08 10.98 2.09
CA LEU A 11 -2.08 11.91 1.54
C LEU A 11 -1.15 12.47 2.62
N SER A 12 -1.67 12.70 3.82
CA SER A 12 -0.89 13.15 4.99
C SER A 12 -0.02 12.04 5.61
N GLY A 13 -0.07 10.82 5.08
CA GLY A 13 0.73 9.70 5.54
C GLY A 13 0.05 8.81 6.57
N ASN A 14 -1.22 9.09 6.94
CA ASN A 14 -1.94 8.24 7.89
C ASN A 14 -2.09 6.83 7.30
N THR A 15 -1.52 5.87 8.01
CA THR A 15 -1.37 4.50 7.52
C THR A 15 -2.71 3.76 7.43
N ASP A 16 -3.60 3.97 8.41
CA ASP A 16 -4.93 3.37 8.41
C ASP A 16 -5.79 3.92 7.27
N ALA A 17 -5.68 5.22 6.99
CA ALA A 17 -6.37 5.85 5.87
C ALA A 17 -5.87 5.36 4.52
N GLN A 18 -4.56 5.10 4.37
CA GLN A 18 -4.01 4.49 3.17
C GLN A 18 -4.52 3.06 2.97
N GLN A 19 -4.54 2.24 4.02
CA GLN A 19 -5.11 0.89 3.96
C GLN A 19 -6.59 0.94 3.58
N LEU A 20 -7.36 1.84 4.19
CA LEU A 20 -8.79 1.99 3.91
C LEU A 20 -9.06 2.47 2.48
N LEU A 21 -8.24 3.39 1.95
CA LEU A 21 -8.35 3.86 0.58
C LEU A 21 -8.03 2.74 -0.42
N GLY A 22 -7.00 1.94 -0.16
CA GLY A 22 -6.71 0.74 -0.94
C GLY A 22 -7.88 -0.26 -0.94
N PHE A 23 -8.53 -0.44 0.20
CA PHE A 23 -9.72 -1.29 0.33
C PHE A 23 -10.90 -0.80 -0.53
N TYR A 24 -11.12 0.51 -0.60
CA TYR A 24 -12.21 1.04 -1.43
C TYR A 24 -11.96 0.84 -2.93
N TYR A 25 -10.73 1.08 -3.40
CA TYR A 25 -10.37 0.81 -4.79
C TYR A 25 -10.40 -0.69 -5.12
N TYR A 26 -10.04 -1.56 -4.17
CA TYR A 26 -10.04 -3.01 -4.39
C TYR A 26 -11.45 -3.58 -4.59
N ASN A 27 -12.40 -3.12 -3.78
CA ASN A 27 -13.77 -3.62 -3.82
C ASN A 27 -14.66 -2.87 -4.82
N GLY A 28 -14.27 -1.65 -5.21
CA GLY A 28 -15.09 -0.79 -6.06
C GLY A 28 -16.32 -0.26 -5.34
N ASN A 29 -16.19 0.08 -4.05
CA ASN A 29 -17.32 0.55 -3.23
C ASN A 29 -17.67 2.02 -3.58
N GLU A 30 -16.90 2.95 -3.02
CA GLU A 30 -17.07 4.41 -3.19
C GLU A 30 -16.37 4.92 -4.46
N PHE A 31 -15.48 4.10 -5.04
CA PHE A 31 -14.79 4.36 -6.28
C PHE A 31 -15.08 3.27 -7.29
N GLU A 32 -14.82 3.55 -8.56
CA GLU A 32 -14.69 2.48 -9.54
C GLU A 32 -13.57 1.52 -9.10
N LYS A 33 -13.80 0.22 -9.28
CA LYS A 33 -12.83 -0.79 -8.90
C LYS A 33 -11.54 -0.60 -9.70
N ASP A 34 -10.45 -0.32 -9.00
CA ASP A 34 -9.12 -0.18 -9.57
C ASP A 34 -8.11 -0.94 -8.71
N ILE A 35 -7.72 -2.11 -9.21
CA ILE A 35 -6.76 -2.97 -8.50
C ILE A 35 -5.37 -2.33 -8.45
N GLN A 36 -4.98 -1.57 -9.47
CA GLN A 36 -3.65 -0.93 -9.49
C GLN A 36 -3.57 0.16 -8.44
N GLU A 37 -4.60 1.00 -8.35
CA GLU A 37 -4.69 2.05 -7.33
C GLU A 37 -4.78 1.43 -5.93
N ALA A 38 -5.53 0.34 -5.77
CA ALA A 38 -5.59 -0.41 -4.51
C ALA A 38 -4.21 -0.89 -4.04
N ILE A 39 -3.45 -1.52 -4.94
CA ILE A 39 -2.10 -2.01 -4.68
C ILE A 39 -1.19 -0.84 -4.29
N PHE A 40 -1.23 0.27 -5.01
CA PHE A 40 -0.43 1.46 -4.70
C PHE A 40 -0.65 1.95 -3.25
N TRP A 41 -1.91 2.04 -2.81
CA TRP A 41 -2.23 2.47 -1.45
C TRP A 41 -1.84 1.44 -0.39
N TYR A 42 -2.05 0.15 -0.66
CA TYR A 42 -1.61 -0.90 0.24
C TYR A 42 -0.08 -0.96 0.37
N GLU A 43 0.66 -0.78 -0.72
CA GLU A 43 2.12 -0.75 -0.71
C GLU A 43 2.63 0.40 0.17
N LYS A 44 1.99 1.56 0.06
CA LYS A 44 2.32 2.74 0.86
C LYS A 44 2.05 2.51 2.35
N ALA A 45 0.94 1.86 2.70
CA ALA A 45 0.61 1.51 4.07
C ALA A 45 1.54 0.40 4.63
N ALA A 46 1.78 -0.66 3.85
CA ALA A 46 2.70 -1.74 4.19
C ALA A 46 4.13 -1.24 4.40
N ALA A 47 4.58 -0.27 3.60
CA ALA A 47 5.89 0.37 3.78
C ALA A 47 6.03 1.08 5.13
N GLN A 48 4.92 1.48 5.76
CA GLN A 48 4.87 2.08 7.09
C GLN A 48 4.67 1.05 8.21
N GLY A 49 4.60 -0.25 7.88
CA GLY A 49 4.43 -1.33 8.84
C GLY A 49 2.96 -1.69 9.09
N ASN A 50 2.05 -1.39 8.16
CA ASN A 50 0.65 -1.80 8.30
C ASN A 50 0.45 -3.27 7.96
N ASP A 51 0.16 -4.08 8.97
CA ASP A 51 -0.04 -5.52 8.81
C ASP A 51 -1.27 -5.84 7.94
N ALA A 52 -2.35 -5.07 8.06
CA ALA A 52 -3.57 -5.30 7.27
C ALA A 52 -3.34 -5.08 5.76
N ALA A 53 -2.59 -4.03 5.40
CA ALA A 53 -2.22 -3.79 4.02
C ALA A 53 -1.29 -4.88 3.46
N MET A 54 -0.35 -5.39 4.28
CA MET A 54 0.48 -6.53 3.89
C MET A 54 -0.36 -7.78 3.64
N CYS A 55 -1.36 -8.05 4.50
CA CYS A 55 -2.28 -9.17 4.33
C CYS A 55 -3.09 -9.07 3.02
N HIS A 56 -3.64 -7.89 2.70
CA HIS A 56 -4.39 -7.69 1.45
C HIS A 56 -3.52 -7.87 0.20
N LEU A 57 -2.27 -7.39 0.24
CA LEU A 57 -1.33 -7.62 -0.86
C LEU A 57 -0.99 -9.11 -0.98
N ALA A 58 -0.72 -9.80 0.13
CA ALA A 58 -0.45 -11.24 0.12
C ALA A 58 -1.64 -12.04 -0.44
N GLU A 59 -2.86 -11.70 -0.07
CA GLU A 59 -4.10 -12.29 -0.62
C GLU A 59 -4.17 -12.09 -2.13
N HIS A 60 -3.99 -10.85 -2.62
CA HIS A 60 -4.01 -10.54 -4.05
C HIS A 60 -2.97 -11.34 -4.85
N TYR A 61 -1.74 -11.45 -4.34
CA TYR A 61 -0.69 -12.19 -5.03
C TYR A 61 -0.88 -13.72 -4.96
N ASN A 62 -1.49 -14.22 -3.89
CA ASN A 62 -1.88 -15.63 -3.80
C ASN A 62 -2.97 -15.97 -4.81
N GLU A 63 -3.99 -15.11 -4.96
CA GLU A 63 -5.08 -15.31 -5.93
C GLU A 63 -4.59 -15.28 -7.37
N THR A 64 -3.65 -14.38 -7.68
CA THR A 64 -3.11 -14.23 -9.05
C THR A 64 -1.96 -15.19 -9.37
N GLY A 65 -1.49 -15.98 -8.41
CA GLY A 65 -0.36 -16.90 -8.57
C GLY A 65 1.00 -16.22 -8.72
N GLN A 66 1.09 -14.91 -8.44
CA GLN A 66 2.29 -14.06 -8.61
C GLN A 66 3.11 -13.92 -7.31
N TYR A 67 3.11 -14.96 -6.48
CA TYR A 67 3.74 -14.93 -5.16
C TYR A 67 5.24 -14.64 -5.20
N LYS A 68 5.96 -15.17 -6.20
CA LYS A 68 7.41 -14.97 -6.31
C LYS A 68 7.76 -13.52 -6.63
N GLU A 69 7.01 -12.95 -7.57
CA GLU A 69 7.10 -11.57 -8.01
C GLU A 69 6.78 -10.61 -6.85
N SER A 70 5.78 -10.93 -6.03
CA SER A 70 5.45 -10.20 -4.81
C SER A 70 6.61 -10.12 -3.82
N VAL A 71 7.20 -11.27 -3.46
CA VAL A 71 8.27 -11.34 -2.47
C VAL A 71 9.53 -10.63 -2.97
N GLU A 72 9.86 -10.77 -4.25
CA GLU A 72 10.98 -10.04 -4.86
C GLU A 72 10.73 -8.54 -4.91
N TRP A 73 9.51 -8.12 -5.25
CA TRP A 73 9.12 -6.72 -5.24
C TRP A 73 9.21 -6.11 -3.83
N TYR A 74 8.68 -6.80 -2.82
CA TYR A 74 8.79 -6.38 -1.42
C TYR A 74 10.24 -6.27 -0.95
N ARG A 75 11.09 -7.25 -1.30
CA ARG A 75 12.53 -7.20 -0.98
C ARG A 75 13.20 -5.99 -1.64
N LYS A 76 12.98 -5.79 -2.94
CA LYS A 76 13.58 -4.67 -3.68
C LYS A 76 13.09 -3.32 -3.16
N TYR A 77 11.79 -3.19 -2.91
CA TYR A 77 11.18 -1.97 -2.40
C TYR A 77 11.71 -1.61 -1.01
N THR A 78 11.79 -2.59 -0.10
CA THR A 78 12.34 -2.37 1.25
C THR A 78 13.82 -2.00 1.21
N GLU A 79 14.62 -2.61 0.32
CA GLU A 79 16.02 -2.23 0.10
C GLU A 79 16.17 -0.79 -0.42
N GLU A 80 15.42 -0.41 -1.46
CA GLU A 80 15.42 0.95 -2.01
C GLU A 80 14.92 1.98 -0.99
N ARG A 81 13.94 1.62 -0.15
CA ARG A 81 13.45 2.48 0.93
C ARG A 81 14.48 2.64 2.05
N ILE A 82 15.17 1.57 2.45
CA ILE A 82 16.27 1.63 3.42
C ILE A 82 17.39 2.53 2.87
N LYS A 83 17.75 2.37 1.59
CA LYS A 83 18.71 3.27 0.92
C LYS A 83 18.24 4.72 0.92
N TRP A 84 16.99 4.97 0.54
CA TRP A 84 16.43 6.32 0.48
C TRP A 84 16.37 6.98 1.86
N ARG A 85 15.95 6.23 2.89
CA ARG A 85 15.96 6.68 4.29
C ARG A 85 17.38 6.99 4.77
N ASN A 86 18.34 6.12 4.48
CA ASN A 86 19.75 6.33 4.86
C ASN A 86 20.37 7.51 4.10
N LYS A 87 19.96 7.76 2.87
CA LYS A 87 20.39 8.94 2.09
C LYS A 87 19.82 10.24 2.65
N ARG A 88 18.59 10.21 3.17
CA ARG A 88 17.91 11.38 3.74
C ARG A 88 18.36 11.71 5.18
N LEU A 89 18.91 10.74 5.90
CA LEU A 89 19.48 10.91 7.25
C LEU A 89 20.94 11.41 7.25
N ASN A 90 21.59 11.47 6.09
CA ASN A 90 22.98 11.90 5.93
C ASN A 90 23.12 13.31 5.30
N TRP A 91 22.11 14.17 5.46
CA TRP A 91 22.15 15.61 5.12
C TRP A 91 21.76 16.44 6.34
#